data_AF-A0A7V3JKW7-F1
#
_entry.id   AF-A0A7V3JKW7-F1
#
_cell.length_a   1.000
_cell.length_b   1.000
_cell.length_c   1.000
_cell.angle_alpha   90.00
_cell.angle_beta   90.00
_cell.angle_gamma   90.00
#
_symmetry.space_group_name_H-M   'P 1'
#
loop_
_entity.id
_entity.type
_entity.pdbx_description
1 polymer ?
#
loop_
_entity_poly.entity_id
_entity_poly.type
_entity_poly.pdbx_seq_one_letter_code
_entity_poly.pdbx_strand_id
1 'polypeptide(L)'
;MRLGHVPQSRLATGGRLQAEHAIRLGGLGVLAFAVGVGPPGVLHSPAAVLLPPPAGLDDCRHGTPAGPAGLFVCPSPPASPPVVCGPCAVAVAEPLGVRRTRAPGVRASGRALLLKASRRPLAGSGCRSPRLDRLGDRPVDPPPGARSFPDSRWQGKHTVKIIHVRTLAIPDIKVIRFARFADARGYFTEPYRKSDFFGHPALAPLAGIEFVQVNESYSHAGVLRGLHFQWNPYMGKLVRTISGHLIDLVLDIRQSSPTRGKIIGYEIPSHPGDLEAEWIWVPPGFAHGTLLLEPTFLEYYCTGEYSPGCEAAISPLADDLDWSLCHPEVKKRFDQAVAQGVIVSDKDRKGLTFRQWCADPRAKEFP
;
A
#
# COMPACT_ATOMS: atom_id res chain seq x y z
N MET A 1 -30.64 58.67 -30.94
CA MET A 1 -29.54 59.56 -30.50
C MET A 1 -28.25 58.74 -30.44
N ARG A 2 -27.33 59.10 -31.34
CA ARG A 2 -25.88 58.81 -31.48
C ARG A 2 -25.28 57.49 -30.96
N LEU A 3 -25.06 56.60 -31.94
CA LEU A 3 -23.89 55.73 -32.09
C LEU A 3 -22.63 56.55 -32.40
N GLY A 4 -21.45 56.10 -31.95
CA GLY A 4 -20.13 56.53 -32.45
C GLY A 4 -19.25 55.28 -32.64
N HIS A 5 -19.02 54.83 -33.87
CA HIS A 5 -18.01 55.23 -34.86
C HIS A 5 -16.72 54.38 -34.78
N VAL A 6 -16.63 53.43 -35.71
CA VAL A 6 -15.37 52.93 -36.30
C VAL A 6 -15.08 53.79 -37.54
N PRO A 7 -13.81 53.97 -37.97
CA PRO A 7 -13.35 53.20 -39.13
C PRO A 7 -11.88 52.75 -39.09
N GLN A 8 -11.61 51.68 -39.85
CA GLN A 8 -10.30 51.14 -40.23
C GLN A 8 -9.59 52.01 -41.28
N SER A 9 -8.25 51.94 -41.36
CA SER A 9 -7.53 52.01 -42.64
C SER A 9 -6.09 51.44 -42.62
N ARG A 10 -5.89 50.43 -43.49
CA ARG A 10 -4.79 50.20 -44.46
C ARG A 10 -3.34 49.89 -44.03
N LEU A 11 -2.97 48.62 -44.29
CA LEU A 11 -1.89 48.13 -45.19
C LEU A 11 -0.64 48.98 -45.43
N ALA A 12 0.54 48.43 -45.12
CA ALA A 12 1.68 48.28 -46.05
C ALA A 12 2.90 47.52 -45.45
N THR A 13 3.30 46.44 -46.14
CA THR A 13 4.67 46.02 -46.51
C THR A 13 5.82 45.89 -45.49
N GLY A 14 6.34 44.65 -45.38
CA GLY A 14 7.71 44.29 -45.78
C GLY A 14 8.88 44.61 -44.84
N GLY A 15 9.72 43.58 -44.58
CA GLY A 15 11.13 43.77 -44.20
C GLY A 15 11.62 42.91 -43.03
N ARG A 16 12.32 41.82 -43.36
CA ARG A 16 13.20 41.05 -42.47
C ARG A 16 14.27 41.96 -41.84
N LEU A 17 14.65 41.70 -40.59
CA LEU A 17 16.03 41.81 -40.11
C LEU A 17 16.24 40.85 -38.93
N GLN A 18 17.24 39.98 -39.08
CA GLN A 18 17.81 39.09 -38.06
C GLN A 18 18.85 39.85 -37.23
N ALA A 19 19.01 39.45 -35.97
CA ALA A 19 20.26 39.45 -35.18
C ALA A 19 19.93 38.74 -33.85
N GLU A 20 20.26 37.46 -33.64
CA GLU A 20 21.58 36.91 -33.28
C GLU A 20 22.30 37.66 -32.14
N HIS A 21 22.30 37.05 -30.96
CA HIS A 21 23.41 37.11 -30.01
C HIS A 21 23.61 35.73 -29.39
N ALA A 22 24.47 34.94 -30.04
CA ALA A 22 25.13 33.80 -29.48
C ALA A 22 26.51 34.24 -28.98
N ILE A 23 26.82 34.00 -27.71
CA ILE A 23 28.18 34.08 -27.18
C ILE A 23 28.82 32.69 -27.35
N ARG A 24 29.95 32.70 -28.04
CA ARG A 24 30.86 31.60 -28.40
C ARG A 24 32.11 31.82 -27.52
N LEU A 25 32.78 30.83 -26.93
CA LEU A 25 33.79 29.98 -27.59
C LEU A 25 34.48 29.03 -26.60
N GLY A 26 34.91 27.88 -27.16
CA GLY A 26 36.02 27.03 -26.69
C GLY A 26 35.57 25.60 -26.38
N GLY A 27 35.82 24.55 -27.15
CA GLY A 27 36.80 24.29 -28.22
C GLY A 27 37.44 22.90 -27.99
N LEU A 28 37.73 22.17 -29.08
CA LEU A 28 38.23 20.77 -29.19
C LEU A 28 37.09 19.72 -29.21
N GLY A 29 36.93 18.85 -30.21
CA GLY A 29 37.69 18.54 -31.41
C GLY A 29 37.04 17.30 -32.05
N VAL A 30 36.77 17.37 -33.36
CA VAL A 30 36.07 16.36 -34.16
C VAL A 30 37.00 15.18 -34.48
N LEU A 31 36.49 13.95 -34.43
CA LEU A 31 36.87 12.90 -35.38
C LEU A 31 35.69 11.95 -35.61
N ALA A 32 35.07 12.06 -36.78
CA ALA A 32 34.14 11.07 -37.32
C ALA A 32 34.87 10.24 -38.37
N PHE A 33 34.85 8.93 -38.24
CA PHE A 33 35.15 7.99 -39.31
C PHE A 33 33.91 7.14 -39.56
N ALA A 34 33.40 7.22 -40.79
CA ALA A 34 32.41 6.30 -41.33
C ALA A 34 33.12 5.42 -42.36
N VAL A 35 33.07 4.10 -42.21
CA VAL A 35 33.35 3.14 -43.28
C VAL A 35 32.48 1.89 -43.09
N GLY A 36 31.66 1.59 -44.10
CA GLY A 36 31.61 0.26 -44.72
C GLY A 36 30.67 -0.81 -44.16
N VAL A 37 29.75 -1.25 -45.01
CA VAL A 37 28.74 -2.31 -44.85
C VAL A 37 29.32 -3.71 -45.11
N GLY A 38 28.84 -4.75 -44.41
CA GLY A 38 28.97 -6.18 -44.79
C GLY A 38 28.47 -7.18 -43.71
N PRO A 39 27.61 -8.19 -44.03
CA PRO A 39 27.05 -9.17 -43.07
C PRO A 39 27.73 -10.57 -43.20
N PRO A 40 27.26 -11.66 -42.55
CA PRO A 40 26.68 -11.84 -41.20
C PRO A 40 27.48 -12.87 -40.36
N GLY A 41 27.35 -12.83 -39.02
CA GLY A 41 27.98 -13.81 -38.13
C GLY A 41 27.05 -14.19 -36.98
N VAL A 42 26.59 -15.45 -37.01
CA VAL A 42 25.69 -16.09 -36.05
C VAL A 42 26.39 -16.24 -34.69
N LEU A 43 25.74 -15.80 -33.61
CA LEU A 43 26.06 -16.21 -32.24
C LEU A 43 24.77 -16.69 -31.56
N HIS A 44 24.75 -17.99 -31.26
CA HIS A 44 23.67 -18.68 -30.58
C HIS A 44 23.48 -18.18 -29.14
N SER A 45 22.26 -17.79 -28.79
CA SER A 45 21.77 -17.83 -27.41
C SER A 45 21.13 -19.20 -27.13
N PRO A 46 21.34 -19.81 -25.95
CA PRO A 46 20.71 -21.07 -25.62
C PRO A 46 19.20 -20.88 -25.42
N ALA A 47 18.43 -21.75 -26.07
CA ALA A 47 16.98 -21.79 -26.04
C ALA A 47 16.44 -22.04 -24.63
N ALA A 48 15.56 -21.15 -24.16
CA ALA A 48 14.62 -21.46 -23.10
C ALA A 48 13.51 -22.32 -23.70
N VAL A 49 13.44 -23.59 -23.29
CA VAL A 49 12.36 -24.50 -23.63
C VAL A 49 11.10 -24.02 -22.90
N LEU A 50 10.19 -23.37 -23.62
CA LEU A 50 8.82 -23.14 -23.14
C LEU A 50 8.04 -24.46 -23.23
N LEU A 51 7.65 -24.99 -22.07
CA LEU A 51 6.61 -26.01 -21.99
C LEU A 51 5.23 -25.34 -22.20
N PRO A 52 4.33 -25.92 -23.00
CA PRO A 52 2.97 -25.41 -23.14
C PRO A 52 2.17 -25.62 -21.85
N PRO A 53 1.23 -24.71 -21.49
CA PRO A 53 0.36 -24.91 -20.35
C PRO A 53 -0.61 -26.08 -20.59
N PRO A 54 -1.00 -26.82 -19.53
CA PRO A 54 -1.97 -27.89 -19.66
C PRO A 54 -3.34 -27.32 -20.05
N ALA A 55 -3.93 -27.93 -21.08
CA ALA A 55 -5.31 -27.69 -21.49
C ALA A 55 -6.27 -28.18 -20.40
N GLY A 56 -7.23 -27.34 -20.00
CA GLY A 56 -8.37 -27.81 -19.23
C GLY A 56 -9.21 -26.70 -18.58
N LEU A 57 -10.45 -26.59 -19.09
CA LEU A 57 -11.66 -26.05 -18.46
C LEU A 57 -11.96 -24.56 -18.66
N ASP A 58 -12.24 -24.21 -19.92
CA ASP A 58 -13.35 -23.31 -20.25
C ASP A 58 -14.66 -24.11 -20.24
N ASP A 59 -15.59 -23.82 -19.32
CA ASP A 59 -17.01 -23.64 -19.69
C ASP A 59 -17.81 -23.02 -18.52
N CYS A 60 -18.26 -21.80 -18.71
CA CYS A 60 -19.36 -21.20 -17.94
C CYS A 60 -20.44 -20.81 -18.94
N ARG A 61 -21.31 -21.77 -19.28
CA ARG A 61 -22.55 -21.50 -20.02
C ARG A 61 -23.75 -22.08 -19.28
N HIS A 62 -24.69 -21.19 -18.96
CA HIS A 62 -26.02 -21.52 -18.50
C HIS A 62 -26.86 -22.10 -19.64
N GLY A 63 -27.61 -23.17 -19.34
CA GLY A 63 -28.69 -23.67 -20.17
C GLY A 63 -29.67 -24.48 -19.32
N THR A 64 -30.94 -24.08 -19.33
CA THR A 64 -32.12 -24.88 -18.94
C THR A 64 -33.25 -24.51 -19.93
N PRO A 65 -34.37 -25.24 -20.06
CA PRO A 65 -34.71 -26.60 -19.55
C PRO A 65 -35.42 -27.51 -20.60
N ALA A 66 -35.52 -28.83 -20.35
CA ALA A 66 -36.62 -29.71 -20.77
C ALA A 66 -36.49 -31.12 -20.13
N GLY A 67 -37.57 -31.66 -19.53
CA GLY A 67 -37.61 -32.99 -18.88
C GLY A 67 -37.86 -34.17 -19.85
N PRO A 68 -38.43 -35.32 -19.43
CA PRO A 68 -38.62 -35.87 -18.08
C PRO A 68 -38.02 -37.30 -17.88
N ALA A 69 -38.04 -37.76 -16.63
CA ALA A 69 -38.07 -39.15 -16.16
C ALA A 69 -36.97 -40.14 -16.61
N GLY A 70 -36.09 -40.49 -15.66
CA GLY A 70 -35.30 -41.72 -15.69
C GLY A 70 -34.70 -42.00 -14.32
N LEU A 71 -35.26 -42.97 -13.59
CA LEU A 71 -34.62 -43.54 -12.41
C LEU A 71 -33.28 -44.15 -12.84
N PHE A 72 -32.17 -43.66 -12.28
CA PHE A 72 -30.94 -44.44 -12.17
C PHE A 72 -30.33 -44.25 -10.80
N VAL A 73 -30.17 -45.38 -10.12
CA VAL A 73 -29.56 -45.55 -8.80
C VAL A 73 -28.05 -45.33 -8.95
N CYS A 74 -27.49 -44.36 -8.23
CA CYS A 74 -26.03 -44.21 -8.10
C CYS A 74 -25.54 -44.94 -6.83
N PRO A 75 -24.46 -45.74 -6.92
CA PRO A 75 -23.82 -46.36 -5.77
C PRO A 75 -22.98 -45.33 -4.99
N SER A 76 -23.07 -45.38 -3.67
CA SER A 76 -22.25 -44.61 -2.75
C SER A 76 -20.75 -44.87 -2.97
N PRO A 77 -19.88 -43.84 -3.00
CA PRO A 77 -18.43 -44.05 -2.96
C PRO A 77 -17.96 -44.39 -1.52
N PRO A 78 -16.88 -45.18 -1.38
CA PRO A 78 -16.41 -45.66 -0.08
C PRO A 78 -15.80 -44.54 0.78
N ALA A 79 -16.11 -44.59 2.07
CA ALA A 79 -15.52 -43.75 3.10
C ALA A 79 -13.99 -43.91 3.15
N SER A 80 -13.26 -42.79 3.04
CA SER A 80 -11.83 -42.73 3.31
C SER A 80 -11.59 -42.46 4.81
N PRO A 81 -10.60 -43.09 5.45
CA PRO A 81 -10.31 -42.90 6.87
C PRO A 81 -9.68 -41.53 7.15
N PRO A 82 -9.83 -40.98 8.37
CA PRO A 82 -9.28 -39.67 8.73
C PRO A 82 -7.75 -39.71 8.83
N VAL A 83 -7.09 -38.80 8.10
CA VAL A 83 -5.68 -38.49 8.30
C VAL A 83 -5.55 -37.61 9.54
N VAL A 84 -5.02 -38.19 10.61
CA VAL A 84 -4.64 -37.49 11.83
C VAL A 84 -3.26 -36.86 11.59
N CYS A 85 -3.21 -35.53 11.40
CA CYS A 85 -1.96 -34.78 11.47
C CYS A 85 -1.57 -34.58 12.94
N GLY A 86 -0.50 -35.26 13.38
CA GLY A 86 0.13 -35.03 14.67
C GLY A 86 0.90 -33.68 14.71
N PRO A 87 1.16 -33.14 15.90
CA PRO A 87 1.77 -31.82 16.04
C PRO A 87 3.26 -31.81 15.64
N CYS A 88 3.64 -30.85 14.79
CA CYS A 88 5.04 -30.45 14.61
C CYS A 88 5.56 -29.80 15.90
N ALA A 89 6.30 -30.56 16.70
CA ALA A 89 7.08 -30.03 17.79
C ALA A 89 8.32 -29.30 17.22
N VAL A 90 8.35 -27.99 17.38
CA VAL A 90 9.56 -27.17 17.17
C VAL A 90 10.53 -27.51 18.30
N ALA A 91 11.66 -28.11 17.95
CA ALA A 91 12.75 -28.38 18.88
C ALA A 91 13.41 -27.06 19.30
N VAL A 92 13.16 -26.65 20.54
CA VAL A 92 13.94 -25.63 21.24
C VAL A 92 15.17 -26.30 21.83
N ALA A 93 16.36 -25.89 21.40
CA ALA A 93 17.61 -26.32 22.00
C ALA A 93 17.82 -25.59 23.34
N GLU A 94 17.67 -26.31 24.45
CA GLU A 94 18.06 -25.87 25.80
C GLU A 94 19.46 -26.43 26.15
N PRO A 95 20.28 -25.70 26.93
CA PRO A 95 21.67 -26.04 27.17
C PRO A 95 21.82 -27.21 28.17
N LEU A 96 22.86 -28.01 27.94
CA LEU A 96 23.24 -29.18 28.73
C LEU A 96 23.47 -28.81 30.21
N GLY A 97 22.52 -29.18 31.06
CA GLY A 97 22.67 -29.18 32.51
C GLY A 97 23.63 -30.29 32.97
N VAL A 98 24.79 -29.88 33.50
CA VAL A 98 25.75 -30.76 34.16
C VAL A 98 25.12 -31.34 35.43
N ARG A 99 24.83 -32.64 35.43
CA ARG A 99 24.43 -33.40 36.62
C ARG A 99 25.59 -33.45 37.61
N ARG A 100 25.38 -32.89 38.81
CA ARG A 100 26.25 -33.12 39.97
C ARG A 100 25.97 -34.49 40.57
N THR A 101 26.89 -35.42 40.41
CA THR A 101 26.97 -36.63 41.25
C THR A 101 27.87 -36.33 42.46
N ARG A 102 27.37 -36.63 43.67
CA ARG A 102 28.15 -36.63 44.92
C ARG A 102 28.82 -37.99 45.07
N ALA A 103 30.12 -37.99 45.40
CA ALA A 103 30.81 -39.10 46.06
C ALA A 103 31.76 -38.52 47.13
N PRO A 104 32.09 -39.28 48.20
CA PRO A 104 32.54 -38.71 49.48
C PRO A 104 34.06 -38.70 49.67
N GLY A 105 34.53 -37.68 50.41
CA GLY A 105 35.55 -37.76 51.47
C GLY A 105 36.99 -38.13 51.13
N VAL A 106 37.89 -37.14 51.13
CA VAL A 106 39.24 -37.27 51.72
C VAL A 106 39.63 -35.91 52.35
N ARG A 107 40.03 -35.93 53.62
CA ARG A 107 40.62 -34.79 54.34
C ARG A 107 42.10 -34.66 53.95
N ALA A 108 42.57 -33.44 53.69
CA ALA A 108 43.97 -33.09 53.91
C ALA A 108 44.09 -31.61 54.29
N SER A 109 44.67 -31.40 55.47
CA SER A 109 45.09 -30.13 56.06
C SER A 109 46.24 -29.49 55.26
N GLY A 110 46.19 -28.18 55.05
CA GLY A 110 47.30 -27.43 54.46
C GLY A 110 47.19 -25.93 54.72
N ARG A 111 48.13 -25.40 55.51
CA ARG A 111 48.25 -24.02 55.99
C ARG A 111 48.19 -22.97 54.87
N ALA A 112 47.47 -21.88 55.10
CA ALA A 112 47.59 -20.64 54.35
C ALA A 112 48.90 -19.92 54.74
N LEU A 113 49.78 -19.69 53.77
CA LEU A 113 50.96 -18.85 53.93
C LEU A 113 50.77 -17.58 53.09
N LEU A 114 50.56 -16.46 53.76
CA LEU A 114 50.60 -15.12 53.17
C LEU A 114 52.04 -14.81 52.74
N LEU A 115 52.26 -14.56 51.45
CA LEU A 115 53.47 -13.92 50.95
C LEU A 115 53.10 -12.57 50.31
N LYS A 116 53.38 -11.51 51.07
CA LYS A 116 53.48 -10.14 50.58
C LYS A 116 54.67 -10.07 49.62
N ALA A 117 54.42 -9.84 48.34
CA ALA A 117 55.46 -9.44 47.40
C ALA A 117 55.37 -7.93 47.15
N SER A 118 56.31 -7.19 47.74
CA SER A 118 56.58 -5.79 47.47
C SER A 118 57.11 -5.62 46.04
N ARG A 119 56.47 -4.76 45.24
CA ARG A 119 57.04 -4.28 43.98
C ARG A 119 57.33 -2.78 44.09
N ARG A 120 58.62 -2.43 44.05
CA ARG A 120 59.11 -1.05 43.83
C ARG A 120 58.75 -0.62 42.40
N PRO A 121 58.44 0.67 42.17
CA PRO A 121 58.15 1.16 40.83
C PRO A 121 59.44 1.38 40.04
N LEU A 122 59.50 0.87 38.81
CA LEU A 122 60.47 1.31 37.82
C LEU A 122 59.89 2.52 37.09
N ALA A 123 60.70 3.57 37.03
CA ALA A 123 60.39 4.82 36.37
C ALA A 123 60.43 4.67 34.83
N GLY A 124 59.42 5.26 34.18
CA GLY A 124 59.60 6.06 32.96
C GLY A 124 59.93 5.35 31.66
N SER A 125 58.90 5.03 30.88
CA SER A 125 58.89 5.37 29.45
C SER A 125 57.48 5.81 29.07
N GLY A 126 57.37 7.07 28.68
CA GLY A 126 56.10 7.73 28.41
C GLY A 126 55.48 7.20 27.12
N CYS A 127 54.40 6.44 27.24
CA CYS A 127 53.40 6.32 26.19
C CYS A 127 52.14 7.02 26.71
N ARG A 128 51.96 8.30 26.31
CA ARG A 128 50.70 9.01 26.54
C ARG A 128 49.67 8.39 25.61
N SER A 129 48.81 7.52 26.13
CA SER A 129 47.53 7.27 25.49
C SER A 129 46.81 8.62 25.33
N PRO A 130 46.24 8.92 24.14
CA PRO A 130 45.36 10.07 24.03
C PRO A 130 44.25 9.87 25.05
N ARG A 131 44.00 10.87 25.90
CA ARG A 131 42.74 10.92 26.64
C ARG A 131 41.65 10.78 25.58
N LEU A 132 40.85 9.72 25.67
CA LEU A 132 39.51 9.76 25.13
C LEU A 132 38.83 10.90 25.89
N ASP A 133 38.87 12.10 25.31
CA ASP A 133 37.93 13.14 25.65
C ASP A 133 36.57 12.47 25.54
N ARG A 134 35.85 12.41 26.67
CA ARG A 134 34.42 12.16 26.66
C ARG A 134 33.86 13.24 25.75
N LEU A 135 33.66 12.90 24.48
CA LEU A 135 32.77 13.62 23.58
C LEU A 135 31.46 13.66 24.34
N GLY A 136 31.25 14.81 24.97
CA GLY A 136 30.18 15.00 25.92
C GLY A 136 28.86 14.65 25.29
N ASP A 137 27.93 14.30 26.17
CA ASP A 137 26.49 14.39 26.00
C ASP A 137 26.12 15.80 25.49
N ARG A 138 26.46 16.12 24.25
CA ARG A 138 25.93 17.30 23.56
C ARG A 138 24.51 16.91 23.17
N PRO A 139 23.48 17.66 23.61
CA PRO A 139 22.15 17.53 23.04
C PRO A 139 22.30 17.62 21.53
N VAL A 140 21.87 16.58 20.82
CA VAL A 140 21.74 16.66 19.36
C VAL A 140 20.53 17.57 19.15
N ASP A 141 20.78 18.81 18.73
CA ASP A 141 19.71 19.70 18.35
C ASP A 141 18.87 19.01 17.26
N PRO A 142 17.53 18.99 17.39
CA PRO A 142 16.70 18.37 16.38
C PRO A 142 16.90 19.09 15.03
N PRO A 143 16.82 18.35 13.90
CA PRO A 143 17.03 18.94 12.59
C PRO A 143 16.04 20.09 12.34
N PRO A 144 16.44 21.14 11.61
CA PRO A 144 15.58 22.28 11.32
C PRO A 144 14.27 21.80 10.66
N GLY A 145 13.13 22.07 11.32
CA GLY A 145 11.80 21.65 10.86
C GLY A 145 11.18 20.48 11.63
N ALA A 146 11.87 19.89 12.60
CA ALA A 146 11.27 18.93 13.53
C ALA A 146 10.21 19.65 14.38
N ARG A 147 8.93 19.30 14.19
CA ARG A 147 7.88 19.71 15.12
C ARG A 147 8.22 19.13 16.49
N SER A 148 8.24 19.97 17.53
CA SER A 148 8.38 19.50 18.91
C SER A 148 7.26 18.49 19.19
N PHE A 149 7.62 17.23 19.40
CA PHE A 149 6.67 16.20 19.81
C PHE A 149 6.15 16.57 21.20
N PRO A 150 4.83 16.62 21.44
CA PRO A 150 4.30 16.91 22.76
C PRO A 150 4.61 15.73 23.70
N ASP A 151 5.72 15.85 24.42
CA ASP A 151 6.34 14.83 25.28
C ASP A 151 5.47 14.44 26.51
N SER A 152 4.35 15.12 26.74
CA SER A 152 3.55 15.00 27.95
C SER A 152 2.10 14.55 27.74
N ARG A 153 1.62 14.40 26.51
CA ARG A 153 0.19 14.09 26.28
C ARG A 153 -0.16 12.59 26.39
N TRP A 154 0.86 11.72 26.41
CA TRP A 154 0.68 10.26 26.33
C TRP A 154 1.23 9.47 27.52
N GLN A 155 1.81 10.14 28.52
CA GLN A 155 2.17 9.52 29.78
C GLN A 155 0.89 9.22 30.59
N GLY A 156 0.22 8.10 30.30
CA GLY A 156 -0.84 7.56 31.17
C GLY A 156 -2.09 6.92 30.54
N LYS A 157 -2.21 6.78 29.20
CA LYS A 157 -3.37 6.09 28.59
C LYS A 157 -2.93 5.03 27.57
N HIS A 158 -2.55 3.86 28.09
CA HIS A 158 -2.15 2.69 27.30
C HIS A 158 -3.30 1.96 26.56
N THR A 159 -4.53 2.46 26.56
CA THR A 159 -5.69 1.59 26.31
C THR A 159 -6.49 1.85 25.02
N VAL A 160 -6.28 2.95 24.29
CA VAL A 160 -7.11 3.23 23.11
C VAL A 160 -6.24 3.53 21.89
N LYS A 161 -6.07 2.51 21.03
CA LYS A 161 -5.25 2.56 19.81
C LYS A 161 -6.06 3.03 18.60
N ILE A 162 -7.33 2.66 18.54
CA ILE A 162 -8.33 3.26 17.64
C ILE A 162 -8.92 4.47 18.37
N ILE A 163 -8.54 5.68 17.95
CA ILE A 163 -8.94 6.95 18.57
C ILE A 163 -10.40 7.25 18.25
N HIS A 164 -10.80 7.04 17.00
CA HIS A 164 -12.13 7.41 16.52
C HIS A 164 -12.52 6.59 15.30
N VAL A 165 -13.79 6.23 15.21
CA VAL A 165 -14.40 5.61 14.03
C VAL A 165 -15.58 6.46 13.60
N ARG A 166 -15.62 6.85 12.33
CA ARG A 166 -16.75 7.58 11.74
C ARG A 166 -17.21 6.96 10.43
N THR A 167 -18.46 7.23 10.09
CA THR A 167 -19.02 6.92 8.78
C THR A 167 -18.84 8.08 7.81
N LEU A 168 -18.83 7.79 6.52
CA LEU A 168 -18.89 8.82 5.47
C LEU A 168 -20.34 9.01 5.00
N ALA A 169 -20.53 9.73 3.89
CA ALA A 169 -21.84 9.97 3.29
C ALA A 169 -22.59 8.66 2.92
N ILE A 170 -21.84 7.58 2.68
CA ILE A 170 -22.38 6.21 2.60
C ILE A 170 -22.06 5.51 3.93
N PRO A 171 -23.07 5.16 4.75
CA PRO A 171 -22.86 4.70 6.13
C PRO A 171 -22.03 3.42 6.28
N ASP A 172 -22.00 2.56 5.27
CA ASP A 172 -21.20 1.32 5.25
C ASP A 172 -19.69 1.58 5.26
N ILE A 173 -19.26 2.72 4.70
CA ILE A 173 -17.86 3.11 4.58
C ILE A 173 -17.42 3.72 5.91
N LYS A 174 -16.36 3.16 6.51
CA LYS A 174 -15.84 3.61 7.81
C LYS A 174 -14.46 4.21 7.65
N VAL A 175 -14.21 5.35 8.30
CA VAL A 175 -12.86 5.88 8.53
C VAL A 175 -12.47 5.59 9.96
N ILE A 176 -11.35 4.90 10.13
CA ILE A 176 -10.84 4.41 11.39
C ILE A 176 -9.52 5.11 11.67
N ARG A 177 -9.54 6.02 12.65
CA ARG A 177 -8.35 6.76 13.05
C ARG A 177 -7.63 6.05 14.18
N PHE A 178 -6.33 5.88 14.06
CA PHE A 178 -5.48 5.23 15.05
C PHE A 178 -4.27 6.08 15.44
N ALA A 179 -3.74 5.82 16.64
CA ALA A 179 -2.65 6.59 17.23
C ALA A 179 -1.27 6.16 16.71
N ARG A 180 -0.38 7.14 16.48
CA ARG A 180 1.06 6.96 16.32
C ARG A 180 1.77 7.46 17.58
N PHE A 181 2.61 6.61 18.17
CA PHE A 181 3.35 6.88 19.39
C PHE A 181 4.73 7.41 19.03
N ALA A 182 4.89 8.73 19.09
CA ALA A 182 6.14 9.40 18.72
C ALA A 182 7.06 9.66 19.91
N ASP A 183 8.36 9.54 19.68
CA ASP A 183 9.44 9.95 20.58
C ASP A 183 10.63 10.47 19.77
N ALA A 184 11.76 10.77 20.42
CA ALA A 184 12.95 11.30 19.77
C ALA A 184 13.54 10.40 18.65
N ARG A 185 13.13 9.13 18.55
CA ARG A 185 13.58 8.17 17.53
C ARG A 185 12.70 8.16 16.27
N GLY A 186 11.49 8.73 16.34
CA GLY A 186 10.46 8.62 15.30
C GLY A 186 9.10 8.27 15.89
N TYR A 187 8.28 7.47 15.19
CA TYR A 187 7.03 6.94 15.74
C TYR A 187 6.93 5.43 15.62
N PHE A 188 6.22 4.82 16.57
CA PHE A 188 5.75 3.45 16.52
C PHE A 188 4.22 3.45 16.37
N THR A 189 3.67 2.52 15.60
CA THR A 189 2.21 2.37 15.47
C THR A 189 1.83 0.93 15.22
N GLU A 190 0.66 0.56 15.70
CA GLU A 190 0.04 -0.73 15.41
C GLU A 190 -1.19 -0.44 14.56
N PRO A 191 -1.04 -0.38 13.23
CA PRO A 191 -2.11 0.09 12.37
C PRO A 191 -3.30 -0.87 12.40
N TYR A 192 -3.04 -2.16 12.65
CA TYR A 192 -4.07 -3.17 12.81
C TYR A 192 -3.72 -4.12 13.95
N ARG A 193 -4.67 -4.32 14.86
CA ARG A 193 -4.69 -5.43 15.81
C ARG A 193 -6.09 -6.04 15.79
N LYS A 194 -6.17 -7.35 15.56
CA LYS A 194 -7.43 -8.12 15.49
C LYS A 194 -8.36 -7.84 16.69
N SER A 195 -7.84 -7.89 17.91
CA SER A 195 -8.64 -7.66 19.12
C SER A 195 -9.18 -6.24 19.23
N ASP A 196 -8.39 -5.23 18.83
CA ASP A 196 -8.80 -3.83 18.93
C ASP A 196 -9.84 -3.51 17.86
N PHE A 197 -9.62 -4.02 16.64
CA PHE A 197 -10.52 -3.81 15.50
C PHE A 197 -11.89 -4.45 15.76
N PHE A 198 -11.93 -5.74 16.06
CA PHE A 198 -13.20 -6.44 16.27
C PHE A 198 -13.82 -6.21 17.66
N GLY A 199 -13.04 -5.72 18.63
CA GLY A 199 -13.54 -5.33 19.94
C GLY A 199 -14.15 -3.92 19.98
N HIS A 200 -13.96 -3.10 18.93
CA HIS A 200 -14.46 -1.72 18.91
C HIS A 200 -15.97 -1.68 18.57
N PRO A 201 -16.84 -1.06 19.40
CA PRO A 201 -18.29 -1.09 19.19
C PRO A 201 -18.76 -0.57 17.82
N ALA A 202 -18.13 0.49 17.30
CA ALA A 202 -18.47 1.04 15.99
C ALA A 202 -18.07 0.14 14.79
N LEU A 203 -17.26 -0.89 15.04
CA LEU A 203 -16.82 -1.88 14.05
C LEU A 203 -17.47 -3.26 14.27
N ALA A 204 -18.38 -3.39 15.24
CA ALA A 204 -19.13 -4.61 15.48
C ALA A 204 -19.84 -5.18 14.22
N PRO A 205 -20.38 -4.36 13.29
CA PRO A 205 -20.94 -4.88 12.03
C PRO A 205 -19.92 -5.59 11.12
N LEU A 206 -18.62 -5.41 11.36
CA LEU A 206 -17.52 -6.06 10.65
C LEU A 206 -17.04 -7.33 11.36
N ALA A 207 -17.67 -7.73 12.47
CA ALA A 207 -17.30 -8.93 13.21
C ALA A 207 -17.34 -10.16 12.29
N GLY A 208 -16.32 -11.01 12.40
CA GLY A 208 -16.20 -12.24 11.61
C GLY A 208 -15.56 -12.05 10.23
N ILE A 209 -15.26 -10.83 9.80
CA ILE A 209 -14.44 -10.61 8.60
C ILE A 209 -13.01 -11.14 8.84
N GLU A 210 -12.46 -11.78 7.82
CA GLU A 210 -11.04 -12.17 7.80
C GLU A 210 -10.31 -11.43 6.69
N PHE A 211 -9.11 -10.95 6.99
CA PHE A 211 -8.20 -10.39 6.01
C PHE A 211 -7.21 -11.48 5.59
N VAL A 212 -7.31 -11.92 4.33
CA VAL A 212 -6.57 -13.08 3.81
C VAL A 212 -5.40 -12.68 2.91
N GLN A 213 -5.38 -11.44 2.44
CA GLN A 213 -4.33 -10.91 1.57
C GLN A 213 -3.98 -9.48 1.98
N VAL A 214 -2.70 -9.12 1.82
CA VAL A 214 -2.18 -7.78 2.06
C VAL A 214 -1.40 -7.34 0.83
N ASN A 215 -1.67 -6.12 0.38
CA ASN A 215 -1.04 -5.54 -0.80
C ASN A 215 -0.40 -4.21 -0.42
N GLU A 216 0.71 -3.90 -1.09
CA GLU A 216 1.39 -2.61 -1.04
C GLU A 216 1.59 -2.08 -2.46
N SER A 217 1.50 -0.77 -2.64
CA SER A 217 1.88 -0.13 -3.88
C SER A 217 2.53 1.23 -3.65
N TYR A 218 3.43 1.60 -4.55
CA TYR A 218 3.96 2.94 -4.69
C TYR A 218 3.46 3.55 -5.99
N SER A 219 3.11 4.83 -5.95
CA SER A 219 2.63 5.57 -7.12
C SER A 219 3.13 7.01 -7.10
N HIS A 220 3.42 7.55 -8.28
CA HIS A 220 3.73 8.98 -8.44
C HIS A 220 2.49 9.85 -8.30
N ALA A 221 2.69 11.16 -8.07
CA ALA A 221 1.61 12.14 -8.11
C ALA A 221 0.93 12.15 -9.49
N GLY A 222 -0.38 12.36 -9.50
CA GLY A 222 -1.22 12.36 -10.70
C GLY A 222 -1.63 10.96 -11.19
N VAL A 223 -1.19 9.88 -10.54
CA VAL A 223 -1.64 8.52 -10.88
C VAL A 223 -3.09 8.32 -10.40
N LEU A 224 -3.92 7.75 -11.27
CA LEU A 224 -5.31 7.34 -11.01
C LEU A 224 -5.44 5.84 -11.25
N ARG A 225 -5.86 5.10 -10.21
CA ARG A 225 -6.08 3.64 -10.24
C ARG A 225 -7.54 3.34 -9.92
N GLY A 226 -8.09 2.27 -10.50
CA GLY A 226 -9.47 1.85 -10.24
C GLY A 226 -10.42 2.28 -11.35
N LEU A 227 -11.74 2.16 -11.17
CA LEU A 227 -12.43 1.64 -9.98
C LEU A 227 -12.56 0.10 -10.05
N HIS A 228 -11.97 -0.63 -9.11
CA HIS A 228 -11.88 -2.10 -9.12
C HIS A 228 -12.76 -2.74 -8.06
N PHE A 229 -13.32 -3.90 -8.42
CA PHE A 229 -14.11 -4.76 -7.54
C PHE A 229 -14.01 -6.22 -7.98
N GLN A 230 -14.34 -7.14 -7.07
CA GLN A 230 -14.24 -8.58 -7.28
C GLN A 230 -15.40 -9.33 -6.61
N TRP A 231 -15.92 -10.37 -7.28
CA TRP A 231 -16.93 -11.31 -6.77
C TRP A 231 -16.36 -12.73 -6.91
N ASN A 232 -16.37 -13.54 -5.86
CA ASN A 232 -15.75 -14.89 -5.81
C ASN A 232 -14.19 -14.95 -5.75
N PRO A 233 -13.60 -14.88 -4.55
CA PRO A 233 -14.23 -14.45 -3.30
C PRO A 233 -14.57 -12.97 -3.35
N TYR A 234 -15.63 -12.58 -2.66
CA TYR A 234 -15.99 -11.16 -2.48
C TYR A 234 -14.88 -10.43 -1.72
N MET A 235 -14.42 -9.33 -2.28
CA MET A 235 -13.30 -8.57 -1.73
C MET A 235 -13.76 -7.22 -1.18
N GLY A 236 -13.69 -7.08 0.14
CA GLY A 236 -13.62 -5.80 0.82
C GLY A 236 -12.16 -5.39 1.00
N LYS A 237 -11.93 -4.10 1.16
CA LYS A 237 -10.60 -3.50 1.29
C LYS A 237 -10.53 -2.60 2.53
N LEU A 238 -9.53 -2.81 3.36
CA LEU A 238 -9.13 -1.87 4.41
C LEU A 238 -7.88 -1.15 3.91
N VAL A 239 -7.96 0.14 3.58
CA VAL A 239 -6.94 0.89 2.84
C VAL A 239 -6.33 2.01 3.69
N ARG A 240 -5.01 2.19 3.65
CA ARG A 240 -4.34 3.34 4.28
C ARG A 240 -3.21 3.89 3.41
N THR A 241 -2.91 5.16 3.67
CA THR A 241 -1.70 5.83 3.19
C THR A 241 -0.58 5.61 4.20
N ILE A 242 0.51 4.95 3.81
CA ILE A 242 1.73 4.87 4.63
C ILE A 242 2.39 6.26 4.67
N SER A 243 2.63 6.85 3.50
CA SER A 243 3.14 8.21 3.33
C SER A 243 2.66 8.81 2.02
N GLY A 244 2.51 10.13 1.98
CA GLY A 244 2.00 10.87 0.83
C GLY A 244 0.56 11.32 1.03
N HIS A 245 -0.18 11.46 -0.07
CA HIS A 245 -1.53 12.00 -0.04
C HIS A 245 -2.34 11.47 -1.22
N LEU A 246 -3.49 10.87 -0.91
CA LEU A 246 -4.44 10.35 -1.90
C LEU A 246 -5.86 10.83 -1.64
N ILE A 247 -6.68 10.75 -2.68
CA ILE A 247 -8.15 10.71 -2.61
C ILE A 247 -8.57 9.26 -2.86
N ASP A 248 -9.21 8.65 -1.86
CA ASP A 248 -9.82 7.32 -1.94
C ASP A 248 -11.21 7.44 -2.56
N LEU A 249 -11.44 6.75 -3.68
CA LEU A 249 -12.66 6.80 -4.47
C LEU A 249 -13.47 5.54 -4.23
N VAL A 250 -14.74 5.70 -3.86
CA VAL A 250 -15.63 4.58 -3.52
C VAL A 250 -16.98 4.77 -4.21
N LEU A 251 -17.32 3.84 -5.09
CA LEU A 251 -18.57 3.80 -5.85
C LEU A 251 -19.43 2.60 -5.40
N ASP A 252 -20.67 2.86 -5.01
CA ASP A 252 -21.61 1.80 -4.64
C ASP A 252 -22.20 1.10 -5.89
N ILE A 253 -21.92 -0.19 -6.05
CA ILE A 253 -22.38 -0.98 -7.21
C ILE A 253 -23.45 -2.01 -6.86
N ARG A 254 -23.90 -2.04 -5.60
CA ARG A 254 -24.91 -3.00 -5.09
C ARG A 254 -26.28 -2.69 -5.69
N GLN A 255 -27.01 -3.71 -6.14
CA GLN A 255 -28.26 -3.50 -6.86
C GLN A 255 -29.38 -2.95 -5.99
N SER A 256 -29.49 -3.45 -4.77
CA SER A 256 -30.52 -3.09 -3.78
C SER A 256 -30.15 -1.87 -2.94
N SER A 257 -28.96 -1.30 -3.12
CA SER A 257 -28.51 -0.17 -2.30
C SER A 257 -29.27 1.12 -2.62
N PRO A 258 -29.72 1.88 -1.60
CA PRO A 258 -30.29 3.22 -1.80
C PRO A 258 -29.27 4.23 -2.33
N THR A 259 -27.97 3.95 -2.19
CA THR A 259 -26.87 4.78 -2.69
C THR A 259 -26.22 4.22 -3.95
N ARG A 260 -26.85 3.26 -4.63
CA ARG A 260 -26.35 2.68 -5.88
C ARG A 260 -25.99 3.77 -6.90
N GLY A 261 -24.82 3.64 -7.51
CA GLY A 261 -24.30 4.57 -8.52
C GLY A 261 -23.72 5.86 -7.96
N LYS A 262 -23.83 6.10 -6.65
CA LYS A 262 -23.23 7.25 -5.99
C LYS A 262 -21.76 6.97 -5.71
N ILE A 263 -20.90 7.89 -6.12
CA ILE A 263 -19.46 7.87 -5.82
C ILE A 263 -19.12 8.94 -4.80
N ILE A 264 -18.24 8.60 -3.88
CA ILE A 264 -17.64 9.54 -2.92
C ILE A 264 -16.12 9.52 -3.03
N GLY A 265 -15.50 10.62 -2.63
CA GLY A 265 -14.06 10.75 -2.46
C GLY A 265 -13.72 11.06 -1.00
N TYR A 266 -12.60 10.53 -0.51
CA TYR A 266 -12.09 10.79 0.83
C TYR A 266 -10.57 11.02 0.82
N GLU A 267 -10.11 12.17 1.30
CA GLU A 267 -8.68 12.49 1.36
C GLU A 267 -7.99 11.81 2.55
N ILE A 268 -6.85 11.16 2.29
CA ILE A 268 -6.04 10.45 3.29
C ILE A 268 -4.59 10.93 3.20
N PRO A 269 -4.25 12.12 3.74
CA PRO A 269 -2.87 12.54 3.89
C PRO A 269 -2.17 11.72 4.97
N SER A 270 -0.87 11.45 4.80
CA SER A 270 -0.03 10.82 5.81
C SER A 270 1.40 11.31 5.70
N HIS A 271 1.88 11.93 6.77
CA HIS A 271 3.27 12.35 6.90
C HIS A 271 3.93 11.72 8.14
N PRO A 272 5.25 11.51 8.14
CA PRO A 272 5.96 10.91 9.28
C PRO A 272 5.81 11.68 10.61
N GLY A 273 5.53 12.99 10.55
CA GLY A 273 5.33 13.84 11.73
C GLY A 273 3.92 13.80 12.33
N ASP A 274 2.99 13.07 11.73
CA ASP A 274 1.61 12.99 12.24
C ASP A 274 1.52 12.03 13.43
N LEU A 275 0.74 12.42 14.44
CA LEU A 275 0.49 11.61 15.64
C LEU A 275 -0.71 10.66 15.48
N GLU A 276 -1.41 10.74 14.35
CA GLU A 276 -2.59 9.95 14.03
C GLU A 276 -2.50 9.54 12.56
N ALA A 277 -3.10 8.41 12.22
CA ALA A 277 -3.29 7.97 10.84
C ALA A 277 -4.65 7.31 10.67
N GLU A 278 -5.05 7.12 9.42
CA GLU A 278 -6.40 6.64 9.10
C GLU A 278 -6.35 5.42 8.19
N TRP A 279 -7.25 4.48 8.48
CA TRP A 279 -7.75 3.50 7.53
C TRP A 279 -9.10 3.95 6.98
N ILE A 280 -9.39 3.59 5.75
CA ILE A 280 -10.75 3.55 5.20
C ILE A 280 -11.16 2.10 4.93
N TRP A 281 -12.31 1.70 5.44
CA TRP A 281 -12.94 0.42 5.17
C TRP A 281 -13.94 0.56 4.03
N VAL A 282 -13.72 -0.21 2.98
CA VAL A 282 -14.59 -0.34 1.81
C VAL A 282 -15.10 -1.78 1.75
N PRO A 283 -16.39 -2.04 2.01
CA PRO A 283 -16.90 -3.41 2.02
C PRO A 283 -17.02 -3.99 0.61
N PRO A 284 -17.21 -5.32 0.48
CA PRO A 284 -17.57 -5.91 -0.80
C PRO A 284 -18.85 -5.29 -1.39
N GLY A 285 -18.96 -5.27 -2.72
CA GLY A 285 -20.06 -4.57 -3.41
C GLY A 285 -19.78 -3.09 -3.68
N PHE A 286 -18.55 -2.64 -3.47
CA PHE A 286 -18.11 -1.31 -3.87
C PHE A 286 -16.97 -1.41 -4.88
N ALA A 287 -16.99 -0.54 -5.88
CA ALA A 287 -15.86 -0.31 -6.77
C ALA A 287 -14.92 0.73 -6.14
N HIS A 288 -13.65 0.38 -6.00
CA HIS A 288 -12.65 1.16 -5.27
C HIS A 288 -11.53 1.65 -6.18
N GLY A 289 -11.13 2.91 -6.03
CA GLY A 289 -9.98 3.48 -6.72
C GLY A 289 -9.27 4.53 -5.90
N THR A 290 -8.17 5.04 -6.42
CA THR A 290 -7.37 6.08 -5.76
C THR A 290 -6.81 7.07 -6.77
N LEU A 291 -6.84 8.35 -6.42
CA LEU A 291 -6.11 9.41 -7.10
C LEU A 291 -4.99 9.91 -6.19
N LEU A 292 -3.76 9.83 -6.66
CA LEU A 292 -2.59 10.19 -5.87
C LEU A 292 -2.25 11.67 -6.10
N LEU A 293 -2.35 12.48 -5.05
CA LEU A 293 -2.03 13.92 -5.08
C LEU A 293 -0.52 14.16 -4.90
N GLU A 294 0.16 13.24 -4.22
CA GLU A 294 1.61 13.24 -3.97
C GLU A 294 2.20 11.84 -4.28
N PRO A 295 3.53 11.69 -4.39
CA PRO A 295 4.16 10.39 -4.37
C PRO A 295 3.74 9.64 -3.10
N THR A 296 3.09 8.49 -3.28
CA THR A 296 2.32 7.85 -2.21
C THR A 296 2.64 6.37 -2.10
N PHE A 297 2.93 5.94 -0.88
CA PHE A 297 2.93 4.52 -0.48
C PHE A 297 1.58 4.18 0.11
N LEU A 298 0.92 3.19 -0.48
CA LEU A 298 -0.42 2.74 -0.12
C LEU A 298 -0.35 1.28 0.32
N GLU A 299 -1.03 0.96 1.41
CA GLU A 299 -1.21 -0.41 1.91
C GLU A 299 -2.70 -0.72 2.01
N TYR A 300 -3.09 -1.95 1.68
CA TYR A 300 -4.45 -2.40 1.87
C TYR A 300 -4.57 -3.88 2.18
N TYR A 301 -5.52 -4.21 3.06
CA TYR A 301 -5.85 -5.57 3.43
C TYR A 301 -7.14 -5.97 2.71
N CYS A 302 -7.17 -7.19 2.18
CA CYS A 302 -8.27 -7.72 1.38
C CYS A 302 -8.95 -8.88 2.11
N THR A 303 -10.29 -8.93 2.04
CA THR A 303 -11.07 -10.04 2.62
C THR A 303 -11.21 -11.24 1.70
N GLY A 304 -10.78 -11.12 0.45
CA GLY A 304 -10.72 -12.19 -0.53
C GLY A 304 -9.37 -12.18 -1.22
N GLU A 305 -8.89 -13.35 -1.61
CA GLU A 305 -7.70 -13.49 -2.44
C GLU A 305 -7.97 -12.99 -3.86
N TYR A 306 -6.95 -12.47 -4.54
CA TYR A 306 -7.05 -12.00 -5.91
C TYR A 306 -7.49 -13.13 -6.87
N SER A 307 -8.53 -12.87 -7.63
CA SER A 307 -9.13 -13.80 -8.58
C SER A 307 -9.33 -13.10 -9.93
N PRO A 308 -8.40 -13.25 -10.89
CA PRO A 308 -8.39 -12.47 -12.13
C PRO A 308 -9.63 -12.70 -13.02
N GLY A 309 -10.25 -13.89 -12.95
CA GLY A 309 -11.47 -14.21 -13.71
C GLY A 309 -12.76 -13.63 -13.10
N CYS A 310 -12.65 -13.01 -11.94
CA CYS A 310 -13.74 -12.66 -11.05
C CYS A 310 -13.68 -11.19 -10.63
N GLU A 311 -12.87 -10.39 -11.33
CA GLU A 311 -12.76 -8.95 -11.16
C GLU A 311 -13.30 -8.21 -12.39
N ALA A 312 -13.69 -6.95 -12.17
CA ALA A 312 -13.96 -6.01 -13.24
C ALA A 312 -13.60 -4.59 -12.80
N ALA A 313 -13.63 -3.69 -13.77
CA ALA A 313 -13.34 -2.29 -13.56
C ALA A 313 -14.43 -1.40 -14.16
N ILE A 314 -14.82 -0.38 -13.40
CA ILE A 314 -15.55 0.79 -13.91
C ILE A 314 -14.53 1.91 -14.10
N SER A 315 -14.56 2.57 -15.26
CA SER A 315 -13.64 3.67 -15.53
C SER A 315 -13.89 4.82 -14.54
N PRO A 316 -12.86 5.33 -13.85
CA PRO A 316 -12.99 6.46 -12.92
C PRO A 316 -13.18 7.77 -13.69
N LEU A 317 -13.04 7.74 -15.03
CA LEU A 317 -13.26 8.84 -15.95
C LEU A 317 -14.61 8.72 -16.68
N ALA A 318 -15.46 7.77 -16.30
CA ALA A 318 -16.79 7.64 -16.87
C ALA A 318 -17.63 8.89 -16.55
N ASP A 319 -18.36 9.38 -17.55
CA ASP A 319 -19.19 10.59 -17.47
C ASP A 319 -20.51 10.37 -16.74
N ASP A 320 -20.89 9.11 -16.52
CA ASP A 320 -22.14 8.68 -15.88
C ASP A 320 -22.00 8.39 -14.38
N LEU A 321 -20.88 8.76 -13.77
CA LEU A 321 -20.67 8.67 -12.32
C LEU A 321 -21.41 9.78 -11.58
N ASP A 322 -22.20 9.41 -10.56
CA ASP A 322 -22.98 10.36 -9.78
C ASP A 322 -22.24 10.80 -8.50
N TRP A 323 -21.69 12.00 -8.52
CA TRP A 323 -20.92 12.59 -7.42
C TRP A 323 -21.76 13.37 -6.40
N SER A 324 -23.09 13.27 -6.43
CA SER A 324 -23.98 14.05 -5.55
C SER A 324 -23.78 13.82 -4.06
N LEU A 325 -23.19 12.70 -3.65
CA LEU A 325 -22.83 12.42 -2.25
C LEU A 325 -21.37 12.78 -1.90
N CYS A 326 -20.56 13.17 -2.89
CA CYS A 326 -19.17 13.52 -2.67
C CYS A 326 -19.05 14.93 -2.07
N HIS A 327 -18.09 15.11 -1.16
CA HIS A 327 -17.81 16.44 -0.62
C HIS A 327 -17.34 17.38 -1.75
N PRO A 328 -17.92 18.59 -1.91
CA PRO A 328 -17.64 19.47 -3.05
C PRO A 328 -16.16 19.79 -3.27
N GLU A 329 -15.41 20.04 -2.19
CA GLU A 329 -13.97 20.34 -2.30
C GLU A 329 -13.14 19.13 -2.74
N VAL A 330 -13.51 17.91 -2.35
CA VAL A 330 -12.82 16.69 -2.78
C VAL A 330 -13.08 16.45 -4.27
N LYS A 331 -14.34 16.60 -4.70
CA LYS A 331 -14.70 16.52 -6.12
C LYS A 331 -13.97 17.58 -6.95
N LYS A 332 -13.89 18.81 -6.46
CA LYS A 332 -13.15 19.89 -7.13
C LYS A 332 -11.67 19.55 -7.30
N ARG A 333 -11.02 18.99 -6.28
CA ARG A 333 -9.62 18.51 -6.39
C ARG A 333 -9.47 17.38 -7.41
N PHE A 334 -10.39 16.42 -7.41
CA PHE A 334 -10.43 15.36 -8.42
C PHE A 334 -10.53 15.94 -9.84
N ASP A 335 -11.46 16.87 -10.08
CA ASP A 335 -11.64 17.50 -11.39
C ASP A 335 -10.42 18.29 -11.84
N GLN A 336 -9.78 19.01 -10.92
CA GLN A 336 -8.53 19.74 -11.20
C GLN A 336 -7.42 18.79 -11.62
N ALA A 337 -7.24 17.67 -10.92
CA ALA A 337 -6.22 16.67 -11.26
C ALA A 337 -6.50 16.05 -12.64
N VAL A 338 -7.76 15.69 -12.93
CA VAL A 338 -8.15 15.16 -14.24
C VAL A 338 -7.90 16.17 -15.35
N ALA A 339 -8.25 17.45 -15.14
CA ALA A 339 -8.02 18.52 -16.11
C ALA A 339 -6.52 18.80 -16.36
N GLN A 340 -5.66 18.59 -15.36
CA GLN A 340 -4.20 18.70 -15.48
C GLN A 340 -3.56 17.50 -16.18
N GLY A 341 -4.29 16.40 -16.35
CA GLY A 341 -3.84 15.17 -16.97
C GLY A 341 -3.39 14.15 -15.93
N VAL A 342 -4.22 13.13 -15.73
CA VAL A 342 -3.90 11.97 -14.87
C VAL A 342 -3.17 10.87 -15.63
N ILE A 343 -2.29 10.17 -14.92
CA ILE A 343 -1.65 8.93 -15.37
C ILE A 343 -2.56 7.78 -14.99
N VAL A 344 -3.19 7.14 -15.98
CA VAL A 344 -4.11 6.01 -15.76
C VAL A 344 -3.74 4.87 -16.70
N SER A 345 -3.86 3.64 -16.22
CA SER A 345 -3.56 2.44 -17.00
C SER A 345 -4.57 2.25 -18.14
N ASP A 346 -4.18 1.51 -19.18
CA ASP A 346 -5.11 1.16 -20.27
C ASP A 346 -6.33 0.37 -19.77
N LYS A 347 -6.13 -0.53 -18.80
CA LYS A 347 -7.20 -1.32 -18.18
C LYS A 347 -8.25 -0.41 -17.52
N ASP A 348 -7.79 0.57 -16.75
CA ASP A 348 -8.65 1.47 -15.98
C ASP A 348 -9.33 2.48 -16.90
N ARG A 349 -8.59 3.02 -17.88
CA ARG A 349 -9.15 3.95 -18.87
C ARG A 349 -10.24 3.31 -19.71
N LYS A 350 -10.07 2.04 -20.09
CA LYS A 350 -11.01 1.25 -20.90
C LYS A 350 -12.02 0.47 -20.04
N GLY A 351 -12.09 0.73 -18.72
CA GLY A 351 -13.11 0.16 -17.85
C GLY A 351 -14.52 0.52 -18.33
N LEU A 352 -15.52 -0.25 -17.90
CA LEU A 352 -16.92 -0.01 -18.26
C LEU A 352 -17.37 1.36 -17.72
N THR A 353 -18.34 2.00 -18.38
CA THR A 353 -19.11 3.06 -17.71
C THR A 353 -20.03 2.45 -16.66
N PHE A 354 -20.56 3.25 -15.73
CA PHE A 354 -21.46 2.73 -14.71
C PHE A 354 -22.75 2.13 -15.32
N ARG A 355 -23.30 2.78 -16.36
CA ARG A 355 -24.45 2.30 -17.13
C ARG A 355 -24.14 0.98 -17.83
N GLN A 356 -22.96 0.84 -18.44
CA GLN A 356 -22.52 -0.41 -19.06
C GLN A 356 -22.41 -1.53 -18.02
N TRP A 357 -21.82 -1.25 -16.86
CA TRP A 357 -21.79 -2.19 -15.75
C TRP A 357 -23.19 -2.62 -15.31
N CYS A 358 -24.13 -1.68 -15.17
CA CYS A 358 -25.50 -2.00 -14.80
C CYS A 358 -26.23 -2.91 -15.80
N ALA A 359 -25.84 -2.87 -17.07
CA ALA A 359 -26.39 -3.74 -18.12
C ALA A 359 -25.66 -5.10 -18.22
N ASP A 360 -24.49 -5.23 -17.60
CA ASP A 360 -23.70 -6.46 -17.60
C ASP A 360 -24.38 -7.54 -16.75
N PRO A 361 -24.54 -8.78 -17.25
CA PRO A 361 -25.12 -9.87 -16.48
C PRO A 361 -24.41 -10.13 -15.14
N ARG A 362 -23.10 -9.85 -15.06
CA ARG A 362 -22.27 -10.01 -13.85
C ARG A 362 -22.64 -9.02 -12.75
N ALA A 363 -23.38 -7.96 -13.05
CA ALA A 363 -23.90 -7.06 -12.01
C ALA A 363 -24.79 -7.80 -10.99
N LYS A 364 -25.37 -8.94 -11.36
CA LYS A 364 -26.18 -9.82 -10.49
C LYS A 364 -25.41 -10.43 -9.32
N GLU A 365 -24.08 -10.42 -9.40
CA GLU A 365 -23.20 -10.88 -8.32
C GLU A 365 -23.19 -9.88 -7.14
N PHE A 366 -23.66 -8.65 -7.33
CA PHE A 366 -23.71 -7.65 -6.26
C PHE A 366 -25.17 -7.24 -5.98
N PRO A 367 -25.93 -8.08 -5.25
CA PRO A 367 -27.35 -7.85 -5.00
C PRO A 367 -27.62 -6.56 -4.22
#